data_AF-A0A402AC07-F1
#
_entry.id   AF-A0A402AC07-F1
#
_cell.length_a   1.000
_cell.length_b   1.000
_cell.length_c   1.000
_cell.angle_alpha   90.00
_cell.angle_beta   90.00
_cell.angle_gamma   90.00
#
_symmetry.space_group_name_H-M   'P 1'
#
loop_
_entity.id
_entity.type
_entity.pdbx_description
1 polymer ?
#
loop_
_entity_poly.entity_id
_entity_poly.type
_entity_poly.pdbx_seq_one_letter_code
_entity_poly.pdbx_strand_id
1 'polypeptide(L)' 'MPVGEREGQARRLVERMALLWQAALLVQHGHPAVADAFCAARLAEDGGRAFGTIPTGVALDPILSRARPSI' A
#
# COMPACT_ATOMS: atom_id res chain seq x y z
N MET A 1 24.51 -3.15 16.86
CA MET A 1 24.44 -2.58 15.50
C MET A 1 25.45 -1.45 15.34
N PRO A 2 26.55 -1.66 14.61
CA PRO A 2 27.41 -0.58 14.11
C PRO A 2 26.64 0.49 13.31
N VAL A 3 27.20 1.70 13.24
CA VAL A 3 26.59 2.85 12.53
C VAL A 3 26.30 2.53 11.07
N GLY A 4 27.24 1.89 10.35
CA GLY A 4 27.05 1.51 8.96
C GLY A 4 25.88 0.54 8.72
N GLU A 5 25.59 -0.36 9.67
CA GLU A 5 24.40 -1.21 9.58
C GLU A 5 23.10 -0.40 9.74
N ARG A 6 23.08 0.65 10.59
CA ARG A 6 21.92 1.52 10.77
C ARG A 6 21.68 2.38 9.54
N GLU A 7 22.74 2.98 9.00
CA GLU A 7 22.67 3.79 7.78
C GLU A 7 22.21 2.96 6.57
N GLY A 8 22.71 1.72 6.43
CA GLY A 8 22.29 0.81 5.37
C GLY A 8 20.80 0.42 5.43
N GLN A 9 20.18 0.46 6.60
CA GLN A 9 18.75 0.16 6.78
C GLN A 9 17.83 1.38 6.63
N ALA A 10 18.38 2.60 6.58
CA ALA A 10 17.58 3.83 6.61
C ALA A 10 16.52 3.89 5.50
N ARG A 11 16.85 3.48 4.27
CA ARG A 11 15.88 3.46 3.15
C ARG A 11 14.72 2.51 3.40
N ARG A 12 15.01 1.31 3.92
CA ARG A 12 13.99 0.30 4.24
C ARG A 12 13.08 0.75 5.39
N LEU A 13 13.65 1.43 6.37
CA LEU A 13 12.88 2.01 7.48
C LEU A 13 11.91 3.08 6.97
N VAL A 14 12.42 4.05 6.21
CA VAL A 14 11.61 5.15 5.67
C VAL A 14 10.53 4.64 4.71
N GLU A 15 10.84 3.65 3.87
CA GLU A 15 9.86 2.99 3.01
C GLU A 15 8.69 2.43 3.82
N ARG A 16 8.97 1.68 4.90
CA ARG A 16 7.93 1.11 5.77
C ARG A 16 7.12 2.20 6.47
N MET A 17 7.77 3.27 6.94
CA MET A 17 7.08 4.42 7.54
C MET A 17 6.12 5.08 6.56
N ALA A 18 6.55 5.30 5.31
CA ALA A 18 5.72 5.90 4.28
C ALA A 18 4.50 5.02 3.94
N LEU A 19 4.72 3.70 3.75
CA LEU A 19 3.64 2.76 3.46
C LEU A 19 2.61 2.69 4.60
N LEU A 20 3.07 2.63 5.85
CA LEU A 20 2.19 2.60 7.02
C LEU A 20 1.40 3.90 7.16
N TRP A 21 2.04 5.05 6.93
CA TRP A 21 1.37 6.34 6.95
C TRP A 21 0.29 6.44 5.87
N GLN A 22 0.60 6.02 4.64
CA GLN A 22 -0.36 5.98 3.55
C GLN A 22 -1.55 5.06 3.86
N ALA A 23 -1.29 3.86 4.37
CA ALA A 23 -2.34 2.94 4.80
C ALA A 23 -3.22 3.57 5.89
N ALA A 24 -2.62 4.18 6.91
CA ALA A 24 -3.35 4.84 8.00
C ALA A 24 -4.25 5.97 7.49
N LEU A 25 -3.79 6.77 6.53
CA LEU A 25 -4.62 7.82 5.92
C LEU A 25 -5.77 7.24 5.10
N LEU A 26 -5.55 6.16 4.35
CA LEU A 26 -6.60 5.48 3.60
C LEU A 26 -7.65 4.84 4.50
N VAL A 27 -7.23 4.24 5.62
CA VAL A 27 -8.17 3.66 6.60
C VAL A 27 -9.00 4.74 7.28
N GLN A 28 -8.39 5.88 7.64
CA GLN A 28 -9.10 6.94 8.35
C GLN A 28 -9.99 7.80 7.46
N HIS A 29 -9.59 8.00 6.19
CA HIS A 29 -10.19 9.03 5.34
C HIS A 29 -10.47 8.57 3.91
N GLY A 30 -10.03 7.38 3.52
CA GLY A 30 -10.16 6.86 2.16
C GLY A 30 -11.43 6.03 1.94
N HIS A 31 -11.59 5.58 0.69
CA HIS A 31 -12.64 4.61 0.35
C HIS A 31 -12.25 3.23 0.91
N PRO A 32 -13.13 2.51 1.63
CA PRO A 32 -12.80 1.22 2.28
C PRO A 32 -12.15 0.21 1.32
N ALA A 33 -12.75 0.00 0.15
CA ALA A 33 -12.18 -0.90 -0.87
C ALA A 33 -10.75 -0.53 -1.32
N VAL A 34 -10.38 0.75 -1.29
CA VAL A 34 -9.01 1.19 -1.63
C VAL A 34 -8.06 0.95 -0.45
N ALA A 35 -8.52 1.19 0.78
CA ALA A 35 -7.72 0.92 1.99
C ALA A 35 -7.39 -0.57 2.10
N ASP A 36 -8.39 -1.44 1.94
CA ASP A 36 -8.21 -2.90 1.99
C ASP A 36 -7.27 -3.38 0.90
N ALA A 37 -7.48 -2.93 -0.34
CA ALA A 37 -6.61 -3.28 -1.47
C ALA A 37 -5.16 -2.78 -1.28
N PHE A 38 -4.98 -1.58 -0.71
CA PHE A 38 -3.66 -1.03 -0.43
C PHE A 38 -2.94 -1.87 0.63
N CYS A 39 -3.60 -2.17 1.75
CA CYS A 39 -3.04 -3.00 2.82
C CYS A 39 -2.67 -4.40 2.30
N ALA A 40 -3.57 -5.04 1.55
CA ALA A 40 -3.32 -6.36 0.97
C ALA A 40 -2.14 -6.36 0.00
N ALA A 41 -2.00 -5.33 -0.84
CA ALA A 41 -0.98 -5.35 -1.87
C ALA A 41 0.38 -4.77 -1.44
N ARG A 42 0.46 -4.00 -0.34
CA ARG A 42 1.69 -3.26 0.07
C ARG A 42 2.20 -3.66 1.45
N LEU A 43 1.36 -4.25 2.31
CA LEU A 43 1.73 -4.64 3.67
C LEU A 43 1.75 -6.16 3.90
N ALA A 44 0.92 -6.92 3.16
CA ALA A 44 0.95 -8.38 3.22
C ALA A 44 2.11 -8.96 2.41
N GLU A 45 2.54 -10.17 2.77
CA GLU A 45 3.66 -10.86 2.10
C GLU A 45 3.34 -11.26 0.66
N ASP A 46 2.06 -11.42 0.32
CA ASP A 46 1.58 -11.85 -1.00
C ASP A 46 1.51 -10.72 -2.03
N GLY A 47 1.88 -9.49 -1.64
CA GLY A 47 1.94 -8.33 -2.53
C GLY A 47 3.08 -8.45 -3.55
N GLY A 48 2.76 -8.39 -4.85
CA GLY A 48 3.78 -8.40 -5.89
C GLY A 48 4.48 -7.05 -6.07
N ARG A 49 5.72 -7.09 -6.57
CA ARG A 49 6.56 -5.89 -6.81
C ARG A 49 6.25 -5.18 -8.12
N ALA A 50 5.62 -5.87 -9.08
CA ALA A 50 5.24 -5.32 -10.37
C ALA A 50 3.80 -4.80 -10.33
N PHE A 51 3.50 -3.74 -11.08
CA PHE A 51 2.12 -3.34 -11.29
C PHE A 51 1.30 -4.46 -11.95
N GLY A 52 0.01 -4.53 -11.64
CA GLY A 52 -0.87 -5.60 -12.10
C GLY A 52 -0.84 -6.88 -11.24
N THR A 53 0.04 -6.95 -10.23
CA THR A 53 0.01 -8.03 -9.23
C THR A 53 -1.05 -7.75 -8.17
N ILE A 54 -2.29 -8.10 -8.50
CA ILE A 54 -3.45 -7.83 -7.65
C ILE A 54 -3.72 -9.06 -6.78
N PRO A 55 -3.71 -8.94 -5.44
CA PRO A 55 -4.08 -10.04 -4.55
C PRO A 55 -5.50 -10.54 -4.83
N THR A 56 -5.74 -11.82 -4.55
CA THR A 56 -7.09 -12.40 -4.67
C THR A 56 -8.05 -11.75 -3.66
N GLY A 57 -9.33 -11.65 -4.00
CA GLY A 57 -10.36 -11.10 -3.11
C GLY A 57 -10.45 -9.57 -3.05
N VAL A 58 -9.63 -8.84 -3.83
CA VAL A 58 -9.75 -7.37 -3.94
C VAL A 58 -11.05 -6.98 -4.67
N ALA A 59 -11.86 -6.12 -4.07
CA ALA A 59 -13.06 -5.56 -4.68
C ALA A 59 -12.71 -4.50 -5.74
N LEU A 60 -12.45 -4.93 -6.97
CA LEU A 60 -11.97 -4.04 -8.05
C LEU A 60 -13.03 -3.06 -8.55
N ASP A 61 -14.29 -3.48 -8.68
CA ASP A 61 -15.38 -2.64 -9.21
C ASP A 61 -15.53 -1.30 -8.47
N PRO A 62 -15.62 -1.23 -7.13
CA PRO A 62 -15.70 0.03 -6.42
C PRO A 62 -14.43 0.89 -6.58
N ILE A 63 -13.25 0.27 -6.68
CA ILE A 63 -11.98 0.98 -6.90
C ILE A 63 -11.98 1.65 -8.28
N LEU A 64 -12.39 0.92 -9.32
CA LEU A 64 -12.48 1.40 -10.68
C LEU A 64 -13.57 2.47 -10.83
N SER A 65 -14.74 2.27 -10.23
CA SER A 65 -15.83 3.25 -10.22
C SER A 65 -15.38 4.58 -9.60
N ARG A 66 -14.68 4.53 -8.46
CA ARG A 66 -14.11 5.71 -7.80
C ARG A 66 -13.04 6.43 -8.65
N ALA A 67 -12.24 5.68 -9.40
CA ALA A 67 -11.12 6.22 -10.18
C ALA A 67 -11.53 6.75 -11.56
N ARG A 68 -12.71 6.38 -12.06
CA ARG A 68 -13.24 6.81 -13.35
C ARG A 68 -13.80 8.24 -13.23
N PRO A 69 -13.29 9.20 -14.03
CA PRO A 69 -13.93 10.51 -14.14
C PRO A 69 -15.33 10.38 -14.75
N SER A 70 -16.30 11.10 -14.22
CA SER A 70 -17.58 11.32 -14.90
C SER A 70 -17.36 12.38 -15.99
N ILE A 71 -17.46 11.96 -17.25
CA ILE A 71 -17.44 12.84 -18.41
C ILE A 71 -18.88 13.10 -18.82
#